data_AF-A0AAJ3PTT5-F1
#
_entry.id   AF-A0AAJ3PTT5-F1
#
_cell.length_a   1.000
_cell.length_b   1.000
_cell.length_c   1.000
_cell.angle_alpha   90.00
_cell.angle_beta   90.00
_cell.angle_gamma   90.00
#
_symmetry.space_group_name_H-M   'P 1'
#
loop_
_entity.id
_entity.type
_entity.pdbx_description
1 polymer ?
#
loop_
_entity_poly.entity_id
_entity_poly.type
_entity_poly.pdbx_seq_one_letter_code
_entity_poly.pdbx_strand_id
1 'polypeptide(L)' 'MANNRADHRIMSQAVREWYRYYGVEWDDQASSFLCDAAIELYDQGCRSVEEMSTTLIGTYVGLAATRINAPSSDSLH' A
#
# COMPACT_ATOMS: atom_id res chain seq x y z
N MET A 1 18.40 7.41 18.52
CA MET A 1 17.52 7.43 17.32
C MET A 1 16.75 6.12 17.32
N ALA A 2 15.58 6.06 17.96
CA ALA A 2 14.81 4.82 18.10
C ALA A 2 13.32 5.13 18.26
N ASN A 3 12.66 5.51 17.16
CA ASN A 3 11.20 5.51 17.09
C ASN A 3 10.63 4.52 16.06
N ASN A 4 11.50 3.75 15.38
CA ASN A 4 11.16 2.87 14.25
C ASN A 4 9.98 1.90 14.51
N ARG A 5 9.68 1.58 15.78
CA ARG A 5 8.55 0.71 16.13
C ARG A 5 7.18 1.36 15.98
N ALA A 6 7.03 2.63 16.35
CA ALA A 6 5.77 3.33 16.16
C ALA A 6 5.55 3.59 14.66
N ASP A 7 6.63 3.93 13.97
CA ASP A 7 6.64 4.23 12.54
C ASP A 7 6.23 2.97 11.72
N HIS A 8 6.85 1.82 11.98
CA HIS A 8 6.44 0.55 11.37
C HIS A 8 4.99 0.14 11.69
N ARG A 9 4.49 0.44 12.88
CA ARG A 9 3.09 0.13 13.21
C ARG A 9 2.13 0.99 12.39
N ILE A 10 2.45 2.27 12.21
CA ILE A 10 1.62 3.17 11.41
C ILE A 10 1.57 2.68 9.95
N MET A 11 2.75 2.40 9.37
CA MET A 11 2.88 1.89 8.01
C MET A 11 2.15 0.56 7.82
N SER A 12 2.39 -0.43 8.72
CA SER A 12 1.78 -1.76 8.61
C SER A 12 0.25 -1.72 8.78
N GLN A 13 -0.28 -0.86 9.65
CA GLN A 13 -1.73 -0.68 9.76
C GLN A 13 -2.32 -0.02 8.52
N ALA A 14 -1.66 1.01 7.97
CA ALA A 14 -2.13 1.69 6.78
C ALA A 14 -2.16 0.76 5.55
N VAL A 15 -1.12 -0.06 5.37
CA VAL A 15 -1.06 -1.10 4.33
C VAL A 15 -2.18 -2.14 4.54
N ARG A 16 -2.42 -2.58 5.78
CA ARG A 16 -3.48 -3.55 6.07
C ARG A 16 -4.87 -3.00 5.77
N GLU A 17 -5.13 -1.74 6.08
CA GLU A 17 -6.41 -1.08 5.75
C GLU A 17 -6.59 -0.96 4.23
N TRP A 18 -5.51 -0.65 3.50
CA TRP A 18 -5.53 -0.65 2.03
C TRP A 18 -5.91 -2.03 1.48
N TYR A 19 -5.25 -3.10 1.92
CA TYR A 19 -5.59 -4.48 1.51
C TYR A 19 -7.02 -4.87 1.89
N ARG A 20 -7.49 -4.47 3.09
CA ARG A 20 -8.86 -4.71 3.55
C ARG A 20 -9.87 -4.00 2.63
N TYR A 21 -9.59 -2.76 2.27
CA TYR A 21 -10.47 -1.93 1.45
C TYR A 21 -10.64 -2.49 0.04
N TYR A 22 -9.54 -2.91 -0.60
CA TYR A 22 -9.59 -3.49 -1.94
C TYR A 22 -9.91 -4.98 -1.98
N GLY A 23 -9.79 -5.69 -0.84
CA GLY A 23 -10.03 -7.13 -0.77
C GLY A 23 -9.08 -7.96 -1.64
N VAL A 24 -7.92 -7.41 -2.00
CA VAL A 24 -6.93 -8.08 -2.84
C VAL A 24 -6.07 -9.04 -2.03
N GLU A 25 -5.61 -10.10 -2.68
CA GLU A 25 -4.67 -11.04 -2.09
C GLU A 25 -3.35 -10.34 -1.74
N TRP A 26 -2.68 -10.85 -0.71
CA TRP A 26 -1.39 -10.32 -0.30
C TRP A 26 -0.40 -10.47 -1.43
N ASP A 27 0.22 -9.37 -1.81
CA ASP A 27 1.19 -9.36 -2.90
C ASP A 27 2.48 -8.67 -2.47
N ASP A 28 3.59 -9.37 -2.68
CA ASP A 28 4.90 -8.92 -2.23
C ASP A 28 5.29 -7.58 -2.89
N GLN A 29 5.01 -7.44 -4.19
CA GLN A 29 5.31 -6.23 -4.95
C GLN A 29 4.46 -5.02 -4.50
N ALA A 30 3.16 -5.20 -4.26
CA ALA A 30 2.31 -4.15 -3.69
C ALA A 30 2.76 -3.82 -2.27
N SER A 31 3.10 -4.82 -1.45
CA SER A 31 3.52 -4.57 -0.09
C SER A 31 4.83 -3.77 -0.03
N SER A 32 5.82 -4.09 -0.87
CA SER A 32 7.07 -3.33 -0.97
C SER A 32 6.82 -1.90 -1.42
N PHE A 33 5.98 -1.71 -2.43
CA PHE A 33 5.67 -0.39 -2.98
C PHE A 33 4.86 0.47 -2.00
N LEU A 34 3.84 -0.10 -1.35
CA LEU A 34 3.06 0.60 -0.32
C LEU A 34 3.93 0.95 0.91
N CYS A 35 4.90 0.11 1.26
CA CYS A 35 5.88 0.43 2.29
C CYS A 35 6.75 1.63 1.91
N ASP A 36 7.27 1.68 0.69
CA ASP A 36 8.08 2.81 0.21
C ASP A 36 7.27 4.13 0.22
N ALA A 37 6.04 4.08 -0.29
CA ALA A 37 5.13 5.23 -0.25
C ALA A 37 4.78 5.67 1.18
N ALA A 38 4.58 4.72 2.09
CA ALA A 38 4.33 5.03 3.50
C ALA A 38 5.53 5.70 4.18
N ILE A 39 6.76 5.35 3.80
CA ILE A 39 7.99 6.01 4.26
C ILE A 39 8.06 7.44 3.72
N GLU A 40 7.78 7.65 2.44
CA GLU A 40 7.80 8.99 1.84
C GLU A 40 6.73 9.91 2.43
N LEU A 41 5.52 9.39 2.71
CA LEU A 41 4.48 10.13 3.42
C LEU A 41 4.90 10.48 4.85
N TYR A 42 5.60 9.58 5.51
CA TYR A 42 6.12 9.83 6.85
C TYR A 42 7.17 10.95 6.86
N ASP A 43 8.07 10.97 5.87
CA ASP A 43 9.08 12.03 5.70
C ASP A 43 8.44 13.40 5.45
N GLN A 44 7.33 13.43 4.71
CA GLN A 44 6.50 14.62 4.50
C GLN A 44 5.74 15.08 5.76
N GLY A 45 5.83 14.34 6.87
CA GLY A 45 5.22 14.68 8.16
C GLY A 45 3.92 13.93 8.46
N CYS A 46 3.52 12.97 7.61
CA CYS A 46 2.30 12.20 7.80
C CYS A 46 2.51 11.10 8.86
N ARG A 47 2.12 11.37 10.11
CA ARG A 47 2.30 10.45 11.26
C ARG A 47 1.00 9.79 11.75
N SER A 48 -0.06 9.83 10.96
CA SER A 48 -1.36 9.23 11.28
C SER A 48 -1.67 8.05 10.39
N VAL A 49 -2.14 6.95 10.99
CA VAL A 49 -2.59 5.75 10.26
C VAL A 49 -3.72 6.07 9.30
N GLU A 50 -4.72 6.83 9.76
CA GLU A 50 -5.89 7.18 8.95
C GLU A 50 -5.48 8.02 7.73
N GLU A 51 -4.69 9.08 7.92
CA GLU A 51 -4.19 9.92 6.83
C GLU A 51 -3.33 9.12 5.84
N MET A 52 -2.42 8.30 6.35
CA MET A 52 -1.54 7.48 5.53
C MET A 52 -2.35 6.45 4.74
N SER A 53 -3.28 5.73 5.38
CA SER A 53 -4.15 4.75 4.71
C SER A 53 -5.05 5.41 3.67
N THR A 54 -5.66 6.56 3.98
CA THR A 54 -6.49 7.34 3.06
C THR A 54 -5.68 7.82 1.86
N THR A 55 -4.45 8.28 2.10
CA THR A 55 -3.55 8.72 1.02
C THR A 55 -3.13 7.55 0.15
N LEU A 56 -2.80 6.39 0.75
CA LEU A 56 -2.49 5.17 0.02
C LEU A 56 -3.70 4.70 -0.81
N ILE A 57 -4.90 4.73 -0.24
CA ILE A 57 -6.15 4.35 -0.92
C ILE A 57 -6.45 5.32 -2.06
N GLY A 58 -6.37 6.64 -1.82
CA GLY A 58 -6.65 7.66 -2.81
C GLY A 58 -5.63 7.74 -3.95
N THR A 59 -4.34 7.63 -3.62
CA THR A 59 -3.24 7.71 -4.60
C THR A 59 -3.11 6.41 -5.39
N TYR A 60 -3.29 5.27 -4.74
CA TYR A 60 -3.03 3.96 -5.34
C TYR A 60 -4.28 3.14 -5.65
N VAL A 61 -5.45 3.77 -5.71
CA VAL A 61 -6.71 3.18 -6.22
C VAL A 61 -6.50 2.50 -7.59
N GLY A 62 -5.55 3.02 -8.38
CA GLY A 62 -5.25 2.56 -9.72
C GLY A 62 -4.38 1.30 -9.81
N LEU A 63 -3.67 0.88 -8.76
CA LEU A 63 -2.76 -0.27 -8.85
C LEU A 63 -3.53 -1.60 -9.04
N ALA A 64 -4.75 -1.67 -8.48
CA ALA A 64 -5.70 -2.73 -8.79
C ALA A 64 -6.22 -2.61 -10.23
N ALA A 65 -6.53 -1.41 -10.72
CA ALA A 65 -6.97 -1.20 -12.10
C ALA A 65 -5.89 -1.54 -13.15
N THR A 66 -4.61 -1.30 -12.83
CA THR A 66 -3.48 -1.62 -13.72
C THR A 66 -3.13 -3.11 -13.68
N ARG A 67 -3.28 -3.80 -12.54
CA ARG A 67 -3.00 -5.25 -12.46
C ARG A 67 -4.12 -6.15 -12.95
N ILE A 68 -5.38 -5.74 -12.84
CA ILE A 68 -6.49 -6.49 -13.48
C ILE A 68 -6.39 -6.39 -15.03
N ASN A 69 -5.68 -5.39 -15.57
CA ASN A 69 -5.37 -5.25 -16.99
C ASN A 69 -3.96 -5.71 -17.39
N ALA A 70 -3.18 -6.31 -16.49
CA ALA A 70 -2.10 -7.15 -16.95
C ALA A 70 -2.81 -8.36 -17.58
N PRO A 71 -2.76 -8.55 -18.91
CA PRO A 71 -3.46 -9.66 -19.52
C PRO A 71 -2.93 -10.92 -18.85
N SER A 72 -3.82 -11.62 -18.13
CA SER A 72 -3.69 -13.06 -18.02
C SER A 72 -3.43 -13.51 -19.45
N SER A 73 -2.16 -13.85 -19.74
CA SER A 73 -1.81 -14.49 -20.99
C SER A 73 -2.49 -15.85 -20.90
N ASP A 74 -3.77 -15.88 -21.24
CA ASP A 74 -4.49 -17.02 -21.75
C ASP A 74 -3.75 -17.35 -23.05
N SER A 75 -2.63 -18.04 -22.89
CA SER A 75 -1.93 -18.67 -24.00
C SER A 75 -2.84 -19.80 -24.44
N LEU A 76 -3.61 -19.51 -25.47
CA LEU A 76 -4.20 -20.47 -26.37
C LEU A 76 -3.17 -21.57 -26.70
N HIS A 77 -3.40 -22.79 -26.21
CA HIS A 77 -3.09 -24.02 -26.95
C HIS A 77 -3.89 -25.20 -26.41
#